data_AF-A0A840WM45-F1
#
_entry.id   AF-A0A840WM45-F1
#
_cell.length_a   1.000
_cell.length_b   1.000
_cell.length_c   1.000
_cell.angle_alpha   90.00
_cell.angle_beta   90.00
_cell.angle_gamma   90.00
#
_symmetry.space_group_name_H-M   'P 1'
#
loop_
_entity.id
_entity.type
_entity.pdbx_description
1 polymer ?
#
loop_
_entity_poly.entity_id
_entity_poly.type
_entity_poly.pdbx_seq_one_letter_code
_entity_poly.pdbx_strand_id
1 'polypeptide(L)'
;MLSSDPEQLIKDAILVVEVTSKSTAQKDRKPKLWGYAHTEVPLYLLVDRWDPESAKGEVTLFSAPEGGRYTRSLRVPFGEGIELPSPFGLLIDTGAFPV
;
A
#
# COMPACT_ATOMS: atom_id res chain seq x y z
N MET A 1 -3.78 9.46 24.69
CA MET A 1 -3.27 10.49 23.76
C MET A 1 -2.25 9.81 22.88
N LEU A 2 -2.53 9.65 21.58
CA LEU A 2 -1.51 9.22 20.62
C LEU A 2 -0.45 10.32 20.57
N SER A 3 0.82 9.98 20.79
CA SER A 3 1.91 10.95 20.65
C SER A 3 2.00 11.36 19.19
N SER A 4 2.01 12.66 18.92
CA SER A 4 2.11 13.25 17.58
C SER A 4 3.50 13.09 16.93
N ASP A 5 4.27 12.08 17.37
CA ASP A 5 5.58 11.76 16.82
C ASP A 5 5.39 10.88 15.57
N PRO A 6 5.75 11.38 14.36
CA PRO A 6 5.60 10.62 13.13
C PRO A 6 6.37 9.29 13.13
N GLU A 7 7.45 9.17 13.89
CA GLU A 7 8.21 7.92 13.98
C GLU A 7 7.49 6.87 14.83
N GLN A 8 6.81 7.30 15.90
CA GLN A 8 6.01 6.42 16.75
C GLN A 8 4.72 5.97 16.03
N LEU A 9 4.13 6.83 15.19
CA LEU A 9 2.94 6.55 14.39
C LEU A 9 3.11 5.34 13.45
N ILE A 10 4.32 5.09 12.94
CA ILE A 10 4.59 3.96 12.03
C ILE A 10 4.71 2.65 12.81
N LYS A 11 5.24 2.69 14.04
CA LYS A 11 5.43 1.48 14.87
C LYS A 11 4.13 0.75 15.20
N ASP A 12 3.03 1.50 15.35
CA ASP A 12 1.72 0.94 15.71
C ASP A 12 0.81 0.75 14.48
N ALA A 13 1.28 1.10 13.27
CA ALA A 13 0.49 0.99 12.06
C ALA A 13 0.39 -0.47 11.59
N ILE A 14 -0.82 -1.00 11.54
CA ILE A 14 -1.11 -2.33 10.98
C ILE A 14 -1.43 -2.31 9.47
N LEU A 15 -1.71 -1.11 8.94
CA LEU A 15 -1.94 -0.84 7.52
C LEU A 15 -1.42 0.56 7.20
N VAL A 16 -0.61 0.67 6.16
CA VAL A 16 -0.27 1.96 5.54
C VAL A 16 -0.85 2.00 4.14
N VAL A 17 -1.44 3.14 3.78
CA VAL A 17 -2.00 3.38 2.45
C VAL A 17 -1.29 4.56 1.83
N GLU A 18 -0.79 4.39 0.61
CA GLU A 18 -0.17 5.45 -0.17
C GLU A 18 -0.88 5.59 -1.52
N VAL A 19 -1.17 6.83 -1.90
CA VAL A 19 -1.78 7.16 -3.19
C VAL A 19 -0.75 7.92 -4.02
N THR A 20 -0.35 7.36 -5.15
CA THR A 20 0.73 7.96 -5.94
C THR A 20 0.26 9.24 -6.65
N SER A 21 1.18 10.18 -6.76
CA SER A 21 1.13 11.28 -7.72
C SER A 21 2.21 11.09 -8.77
N LYS A 22 2.13 11.83 -9.89
CA LYS A 22 3.18 11.80 -10.93
C LYS A 22 4.59 12.03 -10.37
N SER A 23 4.73 12.88 -9.35
CA SER A 23 6.03 13.22 -8.75
C SER A 23 6.45 12.29 -7.60
N THR A 24 5.53 11.52 -7.01
CA THR A 24 5.83 10.61 -5.88
C THR A 24 5.92 9.15 -6.26
N ALA A 25 5.38 8.75 -7.42
CA ALA A 25 5.33 7.38 -7.89
C ALA A 25 6.66 6.60 -7.72
N GLN A 26 7.80 7.20 -8.07
CA GLN A 26 9.10 6.53 -7.89
C GLN A 26 9.46 6.27 -6.42
N LYS A 27 9.10 7.19 -5.51
CA LYS A 27 9.36 7.05 -4.07
C LYS A 27 8.43 6.01 -3.43
N ASP A 28 7.16 6.01 -3.85
CA ASP A 28 6.13 5.12 -3.29
C ASP A 28 6.36 3.66 -3.72
N ARG A 29 6.89 3.44 -4.93
CA ARG A 29 7.20 2.09 -5.47
C ARG A 29 8.45 1.44 -4.88
N LYS A 30 9.43 2.22 -4.41
CA LYS A 30 10.75 1.70 -4.06
C LYS A 30 11.18 2.10 -2.63
N PRO A 31 11.57 3.35 -2.33
CA PRO A 31 11.93 3.76 -0.97
C PRO A 31 10.90 3.41 0.10
N LYS A 32 9.62 3.75 -0.10
CA LYS A 32 8.57 3.51 0.91
C LYS A 32 8.27 2.03 1.08
N LEU A 33 8.15 1.29 -0.02
CA LEU A 33 7.99 -0.16 0.00
C LEU A 33 9.10 -0.84 0.84
N TRP A 34 10.35 -0.43 0.62
CA TRP A 34 11.50 -0.92 1.39
C TRP A 34 11.42 -0.52 2.87
N GLY A 35 11.12 0.75 3.16
CA GLY A 35 11.05 1.26 4.54
C GLY A 35 9.93 0.61 5.37
N TYR A 36 8.74 0.43 4.80
CA TYR A 36 7.62 -0.20 5.50
C TYR A 36 7.86 -1.69 5.76
N ALA A 37 8.51 -2.38 4.83
CA ALA A 37 8.91 -3.75 5.06
C ALA A 37 10.00 -3.87 6.15
N HIS A 38 10.94 -2.92 6.24
CA HIS A 38 11.97 -2.88 7.30
C HIS A 38 11.42 -2.55 8.69
N THR A 39 10.30 -1.84 8.74
CA THR A 39 9.59 -1.52 9.98
C THR A 39 8.52 -2.56 10.31
N GLU A 40 8.45 -3.65 9.56
CA GLU A 40 7.51 -4.78 9.74
C GLU A 40 6.03 -4.36 9.75
N VAL A 41 5.68 -3.31 9.02
CA VAL A 41 4.27 -2.92 8.82
C VAL A 41 3.54 -4.07 8.12
N PRO A 42 2.52 -4.71 8.73
CA PRO A 42 1.91 -5.93 8.22
C PRO A 42 1.33 -5.82 6.81
N LEU A 43 0.68 -4.68 6.51
CA LEU A 43 0.01 -4.42 5.25
C LEU A 43 0.43 -3.06 4.69
N TYR A 44 0.80 -3.03 3.41
CA TYR A 44 1.06 -1.80 2.67
C TYR A 44 0.24 -1.80 1.38
N LEU A 45 -0.71 -0.87 1.28
CA LEU A 45 -1.57 -0.70 0.11
C LEU A 45 -1.08 0.47 -0.73
N LEU A 46 -0.66 0.20 -1.96
CA LEU A 46 -0.27 1.21 -2.93
C LEU A 46 -1.38 1.38 -3.96
N VAL A 47 -1.95 2.58 -4.04
CA VAL A 47 -2.91 2.99 -5.07
C VAL A 47 -2.15 3.79 -6.12
N ASP A 48 -1.87 3.19 -7.27
CA ASP A 48 -1.01 3.76 -8.30
C ASP A 48 -1.72 4.00 -9.62
N ARG A 49 -2.10 5.24 -9.89
CA ARG A 49 -2.70 5.65 -11.17
C ARG A 49 -1.66 5.76 -12.30
N TRP A 50 -0.39 5.89 -11.96
CA TRP A 50 0.68 6.25 -12.90
C TRP A 50 1.64 5.08 -13.15
N ASP A 51 1.23 3.86 -12.80
CA ASP A 51 2.06 2.69 -13.06
C ASP A 51 2.33 2.59 -14.58
N PRO A 52 3.60 2.63 -15.02
CA PRO A 52 3.93 2.56 -16.43
C PRO A 52 3.58 1.21 -17.07
N GLU A 53 3.38 0.16 -16.27
CA GLU A 53 2.93 -1.16 -16.72
C GLU A 53 1.41 -1.25 -16.81
N SER A 54 0.68 -0.51 -15.97
CA SER A 54 -0.78 -0.45 -16.00
C SER A 54 -1.29 0.81 -16.71
N ALA A 55 -1.77 0.65 -17.93
CA ALA A 55 -2.36 1.74 -18.72
C ALA A 55 -3.62 2.39 -18.10
N LYS A 56 -4.19 1.81 -17.03
CA LYS A 56 -5.48 2.23 -16.42
C LYS A 56 -5.42 2.46 -14.90
N GLY A 57 -4.22 2.41 -14.31
CA GLY A 57 -4.04 2.45 -12.86
C GLY A 57 -4.32 1.11 -12.17
N GLU A 58 -3.69 0.90 -11.02
CA GLU A 58 -3.76 -0.35 -10.26
C GLU A 58 -3.70 -0.10 -8.75
N VAL A 59 -4.20 -1.07 -7.98
CA VAL A 59 -3.99 -1.16 -6.54
C VAL A 59 -3.19 -2.41 -6.25
N THR A 60 -2.10 -2.28 -5.49
CA THR A 60 -1.29 -3.42 -5.02
C THR A 60 -1.28 -3.44 -3.49
N LEU A 61 -1.72 -4.55 -2.90
CA LEU A 61 -1.56 -4.86 -1.48
C LEU A 61 -0.31 -5.71 -1.29
N PHE A 62 0.66 -5.21 -0.55
CA PHE A 62 1.82 -5.96 -0.08
C PHE A 62 1.58 -6.46 1.34
N SER A 63 2.04 -7.69 1.63
CA SER A 63 1.83 -8.33 2.93
C SER A 63 2.95 -9.31 3.28
N ALA A 64 2.92 -9.82 4.52
CA ALA A 64 3.91 -10.74 5.08
C ALA A 64 5.35 -10.18 4.96
N PRO A 65 5.65 -9.07 5.66
CA PRO A 65 7.01 -8.55 5.73
C PRO A 65 7.93 -9.57 6.40
N GLU A 66 9.09 -9.81 5.79
CA GLU A 66 10.14 -10.69 6.31
C GLU A 66 11.49 -10.17 5.83
N GLY A 67 12.45 -9.98 6.74
CA GLY A 67 13.81 -9.56 6.39
C GLY A 67 13.87 -8.26 5.59
N GLY A 68 12.96 -7.31 5.86
CA GLY A 68 12.92 -6.01 5.18
C GLY A 68 12.30 -6.05 3.77
N ARG A 69 11.55 -7.10 3.43
CA ARG A 69 10.80 -7.21 2.18
C ARG A 69 9.41 -7.78 2.41
N TYR A 70 8.43 -7.36 1.62
CA TYR A 70 7.15 -8.06 1.56
C TYR A 70 7.30 -9.33 0.71
N THR A 71 6.85 -10.46 1.24
CA THR A 71 6.94 -11.76 0.56
C THR A 71 5.71 -12.08 -0.27
N ARG A 72 4.63 -11.30 -0.12
CA ARG A 72 3.38 -11.48 -0.86
C ARG A 72 2.90 -10.15 -1.42
N SER A 73 2.32 -10.21 -2.61
CA SER A 73 1.55 -9.10 -3.19
C SER A 73 0.29 -9.61 -3.88
N LEU A 74 -0.78 -8.82 -3.78
CA LEU A 74 -2.00 -8.96 -4.56
C LEU A 74 -2.20 -7.66 -5.33
N ARG A 75 -2.38 -7.75 -6.65
CA ARG A 75 -2.53 -6.60 -7.53
C ARG A 75 -3.83 -6.73 -8.32
N VAL A 76 -4.60 -5.66 -8.38
CA VAL A 76 -5.83 -5.56 -9.18
C VAL A 76 -5.85 -4.25 -9.97
N PRO A 77 -6.42 -4.21 -11.18
CA PRO A 77 -6.65 -2.95 -11.88
C PRO A 77 -7.70 -2.10 -11.16
N PHE A 78 -7.71 -0.79 -11.40
CA PHE A 78 -8.84 0.05 -11.00
C PHE A 78 -10.14 -0.46 -11.61
N GLY A 79 -11.22 -0.42 -10.82
CA GLY A 79 -12.50 -1.02 -11.16
C GLY A 79 -12.73 -2.39 -10.51
N GLU A 80 -11.69 -3.04 -10.01
CA GLU A 80 -11.79 -4.31 -9.27
C GLU A 80 -11.59 -4.09 -7.76
N GLY A 81 -12.24 -4.93 -6.96
CA GLY A 81 -12.11 -4.88 -5.50
C GLY A 81 -10.83 -5.56 -5.01
N ILE A 82 -10.26 -5.06 -3.92
CA ILE A 82 -9.13 -5.70 -3.23
C ILE A 82 -9.47 -6.03 -1.79
N GLU A 83 -9.29 -7.29 -1.39
CA GLU A 83 -9.60 -7.75 -0.04
C GLU A 83 -8.47 -7.40 0.93
N LEU A 84 -8.81 -6.72 2.02
CA LEU A 84 -7.94 -6.60 3.18
C LEU A 84 -8.16 -7.80 4.11
N PRO A 85 -7.09 -8.50 4.49
CA PRO A 85 -7.20 -9.62 5.43
C PRO A 85 -7.57 -9.13 6.84
N SER A 86 -7.76 -10.07 7.77
CA SER A 86 -7.85 -9.78 9.20
C SER A 86 -6.69 -8.88 9.65
N PRO A 87 -6.92 -7.89 10.54
CA PRO A 87 -8.14 -7.64 11.32
C PRO A 87 -9.22 -6.82 10.60
N PHE A 88 -8.98 -6.38 9.36
CA PHE A 88 -9.92 -5.53 8.64
C PHE A 88 -11.08 -6.32 8.05
N GLY A 89 -10.78 -7.43 7.37
CA GLY A 89 -11.78 -8.34 6.79
C GLY A 89 -12.78 -7.63 5.87
N LEU A 90 -12.31 -6.68 5.07
CA LEU A 90 -13.15 -5.83 4.22
C LEU A 90 -12.66 -5.79 2.77
N LEU A 91 -13.58 -5.56 1.84
CA LEU A 91 -13.27 -5.31 0.44
C LEU A 91 -13.14 -3.80 0.21
N ILE A 92 -12.02 -3.35 -0.35
CA ILE A 92 -11.89 -2.00 -0.87
C ILE A 92 -12.39 -2.02 -2.31
N ASP A 93 -13.53 -1.37 -2.53
CA ASP A 93 -14.08 -1.14 -3.86
C ASP A 93 -13.33 0.00 -4.56
N THR A 94 -12.79 -0.28 -5.75
CA THR A 94 -12.10 0.71 -6.58
C THR A 94 -12.92 1.12 -7.80
N GLY A 95 -14.20 0.74 -7.86
CA GLY A 95 -15.13 1.03 -8.97
C GLY A 95 -15.29 2.51 -9.30
N ALA A 96 -15.11 3.39 -8.31
CA ALA A 96 -15.18 4.84 -8.47
C ALA A 96 -13.83 5.48 -8.87
N PHE A 97 -12.74 4.71 -8.98
CA PHE A 97 -11.43 5.27 -9.28
C PHE A 97 -11.36 5.67 -10.76
N PRO A 98 -10.66 6.77 -11.08
CA PRO A 98 -10.63 7.30 -12.43
C PRO A 98 -9.73 6.45 -13.33
N VAL A 99 -10.35 5.76 -14.28
CA VAL A 99 -9.70 5.05 -15.40
C VAL A 99 -9.25 5.99 -16.51
#